data_AF-A0A518I6J4-F1
#
_entry.id   AF-A0A518I6J4-F1
#
_cell.length_a   1.000
_cell.length_b   1.000
_cell.length_c   1.000
_cell.angle_alpha   90.00
_cell.angle_beta   90.00
_cell.angle_gamma   90.00
#
_symmetry.space_group_name_H-M   'P 1'
#
loop_
_entity.id
_entity.type
_entity.pdbx_description
1 polymer ?
#
loop_
_entity_poly.entity_id
_entity_poly.type
_entity_poly.pdbx_seq_one_letter_code
_entity_poly.pdbx_strand_id
1 'polypeptide(L)'
;MNEPNYLQELNEFENRYQYDATYLRELLTLSPEGYAKFAAFRPLAYYQGALDSEAFWITKLATMQVEDCGECLQLNVRFALENGIAREIIDAVLKGGDGLSEAQRDLYDFAVQVASSQAIEPMLEERMRSRMSRAALLDLGLCIASAKVFPTIKRAAGYANSCRLIEIQL
;
A
#
# COMPACT_ATOMS: atom_id res chain seq x y z
N MET A 1 18.21 8.00 23.78
CA MET A 1 17.50 7.30 22.70
C MET A 1 18.41 6.16 22.28
N ASN A 2 17.96 4.91 22.41
CA ASN A 2 18.74 3.77 21.91
C ASN A 2 18.77 3.84 20.39
N GLU A 3 19.93 3.62 19.78
CA GLU A 3 20.01 3.51 18.33
C GLU A 3 19.10 2.36 17.86
N PRO A 4 18.28 2.58 16.82
CA PRO A 4 17.41 1.53 16.30
C PRO A 4 18.24 0.38 15.73
N ASN A 5 17.95 -0.85 16.17
CA ASN A 5 18.58 -2.06 15.64
C ASN A 5 17.83 -2.54 14.41
N TYR A 6 18.13 -1.93 13.25
CA TYR A 6 17.43 -2.23 11.99
C TYR A 6 17.52 -3.69 11.55
N LEU A 7 18.62 -4.39 11.85
CA LEU A 7 18.76 -5.81 11.51
C LEU A 7 17.79 -6.68 12.32
N GLN A 8 17.63 -6.39 13.60
CA GLN A 8 16.67 -7.09 14.45
C GLN A 8 15.23 -6.82 13.98
N GLU A 9 14.89 -5.55 13.67
CA GLU A 9 13.57 -5.21 13.14
C GLU A 9 13.26 -5.96 11.83
N LEU A 10 14.22 -6.08 10.91
CA LEU A 10 14.06 -6.84 9.68
C LEU A 10 13.87 -8.34 9.97
N ASN A 11 14.64 -8.93 10.87
CA ASN A 11 14.48 -10.33 11.27
C ASN A 11 13.07 -10.60 11.82
N GLU A 12 12.60 -9.76 12.74
CA GLU A 12 11.26 -9.88 13.33
C GLU A 12 10.16 -9.72 12.29
N PHE A 13 10.34 -8.77 11.36
CA PHE A 13 9.41 -8.50 10.27
C PHE A 13 9.29 -9.68 9.30
N GLU A 14 10.42 -10.20 8.80
CA GLU A 14 10.42 -11.34 7.87
C GLU A 14 9.80 -12.59 8.52
N ASN A 15 10.11 -12.85 9.80
CA ASN A 15 9.56 -13.99 10.53
C ASN A 15 8.05 -13.85 10.73
N ARG A 16 7.58 -12.67 11.16
CA ARG A 16 6.15 -12.43 11.42
C ARG A 16 5.33 -12.54 10.13
N TYR A 17 5.81 -11.93 9.05
CA TYR A 17 5.03 -11.81 7.82
C TYR A 17 5.44 -12.79 6.72
N GLN A 18 6.37 -13.72 6.97
CA GLN A 18 6.84 -14.66 5.95
C GLN A 18 7.15 -13.94 4.63
N TYR A 19 7.88 -12.83 4.74
CA TYR A 19 8.14 -11.89 3.65
C TYR A 19 9.63 -11.82 3.40
N ASP A 20 10.05 -11.86 2.13
CA ASP A 20 11.44 -11.69 1.73
C ASP A 20 11.81 -10.20 1.70
N ALA A 21 12.59 -9.76 2.70
CA ALA A 21 13.11 -8.40 2.80
C ALA A 21 14.59 -8.30 2.37
N THR A 22 15.10 -9.23 1.55
CA THR A 22 16.49 -9.22 1.06
C THR A 22 16.89 -7.86 0.48
N TYR A 23 16.04 -7.23 -0.33
CA TYR A 23 16.32 -5.90 -0.87
C TYR A 23 16.45 -4.79 0.20
N LEU A 24 15.76 -4.92 1.34
CA LEU A 24 15.91 -4.00 2.47
C LEU A 24 17.19 -4.26 3.24
N ARG A 25 17.61 -5.53 3.35
CA ARG A 25 18.91 -5.92 3.93
C ARG A 25 20.07 -5.38 3.10
N GLU A 26 19.96 -5.48 1.77
CA GLU A 26 20.93 -4.88 0.86
C GLU A 26 20.92 -3.36 0.94
N LEU A 27 19.74 -2.72 0.99
CA LEU A 27 19.65 -1.27 1.18
C LEU A 27 20.35 -0.85 2.48
N LEU A 28 20.12 -1.56 3.58
CA LEU A 28 20.78 -1.30 4.87
C LEU A 28 22.30 -1.48 4.80
N THR A 29 22.78 -2.47 4.07
CA THR A 29 24.20 -2.81 3.98
C THR A 29 24.97 -1.89 3.02
N LEU A 30 24.39 -1.62 1.86
CA LEU A 30 25.03 -0.90 0.75
C LEU A 30 24.76 0.62 0.82
N SER A 31 23.66 1.05 1.46
CA SER A 31 23.32 2.45 1.67
C SER A 31 22.69 2.69 3.04
N PRO A 32 23.46 2.62 4.14
CA PRO A 32 22.94 2.78 5.50
C PRO A 32 22.20 4.10 5.73
N GLU A 33 22.69 5.20 5.16
CA GLU A 33 22.01 6.51 5.21
C GLU A 33 20.69 6.49 4.43
N GLY A 34 20.67 5.85 3.25
CA GLY A 34 19.46 5.66 2.45
C GLY A 34 18.41 4.84 3.20
N TYR A 35 18.84 3.75 3.85
CA TYR A 35 17.99 2.95 4.71
C TYR A 35 17.45 3.77 5.89
N ALA A 36 18.26 4.60 6.54
CA ALA A 36 17.79 5.44 7.64
C ALA A 36 16.69 6.41 7.20
N LYS A 37 16.82 7.00 6.00
CA LYS A 37 15.75 7.85 5.41
C LYS A 37 14.50 7.04 5.07
N PHE A 38 14.67 5.84 4.50
CA PHE A 38 13.56 4.93 4.25
C PHE A 38 12.84 4.52 5.55
N ALA A 39 13.59 4.19 6.61
CA ALA A 39 13.05 3.85 7.91
C ALA A 39 12.24 5.01 8.51
N ALA A 40 12.73 6.24 8.37
CA ALA A 40 12.02 7.46 8.79
C ALA A 40 10.78 7.78 7.93
N PHE A 41 10.71 7.28 6.70
CA PHE A 41 9.53 7.39 5.84
C PHE A 41 8.41 6.41 6.24
N ARG A 42 8.72 5.24 6.80
CA ARG A 42 7.74 4.18 7.11
C ARG A 42 6.48 4.66 7.85
N PRO A 43 6.53 5.58 8.84
CA PRO A 43 5.32 6.08 9.49
C PRO A 43 4.30 6.71 8.51
N LEU A 44 4.78 7.38 7.45
CA LEU A 44 3.91 7.95 6.42
C LEU A 44 3.17 6.86 5.64
N ALA A 45 3.77 5.68 5.47
CA ALA A 45 3.13 4.56 4.77
C ALA A 45 1.90 3.99 5.51
N TYR A 46 1.74 4.29 6.80
CA TYR A 46 0.57 3.89 7.61
C TYR A 46 -0.27 5.08 8.05
N TYR A 47 0.04 6.29 7.60
CA TYR A 47 -0.67 7.49 7.99
C TYR A 47 -2.05 7.55 7.29
N GLN A 48 -3.12 7.51 8.09
CA GLN A 48 -4.50 7.62 7.58
C GLN A 48 -5.00 9.07 7.57
N GLY A 49 -4.59 9.88 8.54
CA GLY A 49 -5.03 11.28 8.66
C GLY A 49 -6.56 11.39 8.79
N ALA A 50 -7.19 12.06 7.83
CA ALA A 50 -8.63 12.27 7.76
C ALA A 50 -9.40 11.12 7.08
N LEU A 51 -8.72 10.07 6.63
CA LEU A 51 -9.37 8.88 6.08
C LEU A 51 -9.91 7.99 7.20
N ASP A 52 -11.07 7.38 6.97
CA ASP A 52 -11.43 6.19 7.74
C ASP A 52 -10.58 4.98 7.29
N SER A 53 -10.57 3.93 8.13
CA SER A 53 -9.73 2.75 7.90
C SER A 53 -10.10 2.04 6.60
N GLU A 54 -11.38 1.97 6.26
CA GLU A 54 -11.85 1.28 5.05
C GLU A 54 -11.37 2.00 3.78
N ALA A 55 -11.55 3.33 3.71
CA ALA A 55 -11.09 4.15 2.59
C ALA A 55 -9.56 4.09 2.43
N PHE A 56 -8.82 4.10 3.54
CA PHE A 56 -7.37 3.93 3.51
C PHE A 56 -6.97 2.59 2.89
N TRP A 57 -7.55 1.47 3.37
CA TRP A 57 -7.14 0.14 2.93
C TRP A 57 -7.63 -0.22 1.53
N ILE A 58 -8.83 0.20 1.12
CA ILE A 58 -9.27 0.07 -0.28
C ILE A 58 -8.30 0.81 -1.20
N THR A 59 -7.98 2.07 -0.89
CA THR A 59 -7.02 2.88 -1.65
C THR A 59 -5.65 2.22 -1.72
N LYS A 60 -5.14 1.74 -0.57
CA LYS A 60 -3.82 1.10 -0.43
C LYS A 60 -3.73 -0.15 -1.30
N LEU A 61 -4.72 -1.04 -1.21
CA LEU A 61 -4.76 -2.30 -1.95
C LEU A 61 -4.95 -2.07 -3.45
N ALA A 62 -5.86 -1.17 -3.84
CA ALA A 62 -6.06 -0.78 -5.24
C ALA A 62 -4.78 -0.23 -5.85
N THR A 63 -4.05 0.63 -5.12
CA THR A 63 -2.74 1.14 -5.55
C THR A 63 -1.70 0.03 -5.65
N MET A 64 -1.67 -0.89 -4.69
CA MET A 64 -0.74 -2.02 -4.72
C MET A 64 -0.99 -2.91 -5.94
N GLN A 65 -2.23 -3.17 -6.35
CA GLN A 65 -2.51 -3.94 -7.57
C GLN A 65 -1.95 -3.31 -8.85
N VAL A 66 -1.82 -1.98 -8.88
CA VAL A 66 -1.17 -1.26 -9.99
C VAL A 66 0.36 -1.42 -9.94
N GLU A 67 0.95 -1.46 -8.75
CA GLU A 67 2.39 -1.44 -8.55
C GLU A 67 3.06 -2.81 -8.42
N ASP A 68 2.35 -3.79 -7.88
CA ASP A 68 2.85 -5.10 -7.51
C ASP A 68 1.72 -6.14 -7.49
N CYS A 69 1.93 -7.25 -8.18
CA CYS A 69 1.04 -8.41 -8.20
C CYS A 69 1.61 -9.58 -7.36
N GLY A 70 2.51 -9.28 -6.41
CA GLY A 70 3.38 -10.25 -5.74
C GLY A 70 3.38 -10.12 -4.22
N GLU A 71 4.57 -10.21 -3.62
CA GLU A 71 4.74 -10.21 -2.16
C GLU A 71 4.27 -8.92 -1.49
N CYS A 72 4.42 -7.76 -2.13
CA CYS A 72 4.03 -6.48 -1.52
C CYS A 72 2.51 -6.40 -1.43
N LEU A 73 1.79 -6.84 -2.46
CA LEU A 73 0.34 -6.92 -2.42
C LEU A 73 -0.14 -7.92 -1.35
N GLN A 74 0.44 -9.13 -1.30
CA GLN A 74 0.10 -10.11 -0.26
C GLN A 74 0.30 -9.53 1.15
N LEU A 75 1.45 -8.89 1.38
CA LEU A 75 1.77 -8.30 2.67
C LEU A 75 0.72 -7.25 3.08
N ASN A 76 0.28 -6.40 2.14
CA ASN A 76 -0.76 -5.41 2.43
C ASN A 76 -2.13 -6.06 2.65
N VAL A 77 -2.43 -7.20 2.03
CA VAL A 77 -3.64 -7.99 2.35
C VAL A 77 -3.61 -8.47 3.79
N ARG A 78 -2.46 -8.98 4.28
CA ARG A 78 -2.31 -9.36 5.70
C ARG A 78 -2.49 -8.14 6.61
N PHE A 79 -1.88 -7.01 6.29
CA PHE A 79 -2.05 -5.80 7.09
C PHE A 79 -3.51 -5.32 7.12
N ALA A 80 -4.23 -5.38 6.00
CA ALA A 80 -5.64 -5.01 5.96
C ALA A 80 -6.48 -5.92 6.88
N LEU A 81 -6.22 -7.24 6.85
CA LEU A 81 -6.87 -8.20 7.75
C LEU A 81 -6.55 -7.91 9.22
N GLU A 82 -5.29 -7.64 9.56
CA GLU A 82 -4.88 -7.28 10.92
C GLU A 82 -5.54 -5.98 11.41
N ASN A 83 -5.85 -5.06 10.49
CA ASN A 83 -6.55 -3.81 10.78
C ASN A 83 -8.09 -3.96 10.73
N GLY A 84 -8.59 -5.19 10.68
CA GLY A 84 -10.02 -5.49 10.81
C GLY A 84 -10.84 -5.25 9.55
N ILE A 85 -10.21 -5.10 8.38
CA ILE A 85 -10.94 -4.96 7.12
C ILE A 85 -11.62 -6.29 6.77
N ALA A 86 -12.88 -6.20 6.40
CA ALA A 86 -13.70 -7.34 6.03
C ALA A 86 -13.10 -8.08 4.82
N ARG A 87 -13.10 -9.42 4.89
CA ARG A 87 -12.52 -10.28 3.85
C ARG A 87 -13.19 -10.05 2.49
N GLU A 88 -14.49 -9.76 2.51
CA GLU A 88 -15.31 -9.51 1.34
C GLU A 88 -14.89 -8.23 0.61
N ILE A 89 -14.48 -7.19 1.35
CA ILE A 89 -13.96 -5.95 0.77
C ILE A 89 -12.60 -6.20 0.13
N ILE A 90 -11.72 -6.93 0.81
CA ILE A 90 -10.39 -7.28 0.29
C ILE A 90 -10.55 -8.10 -1.00
N ASP A 91 -11.40 -9.12 -0.99
CA ASP A 91 -11.70 -9.96 -2.16
C ASP A 91 -12.24 -9.13 -3.33
N ALA A 92 -13.17 -8.22 -3.05
CA ALA A 92 -13.75 -7.34 -4.06
C ALA A 92 -12.69 -6.42 -4.70
N VAL A 93 -11.79 -5.84 -3.91
CA VAL A 93 -10.65 -5.06 -4.42
C VAL A 93 -9.74 -5.95 -5.30
N LEU A 94 -9.37 -7.14 -4.81
CA LEU A 94 -8.54 -8.09 -5.57
C LEU A 94 -9.17 -8.54 -6.89
N LYS A 95 -10.50 -8.55 -6.99
CA LYS A 95 -11.28 -8.84 -8.21
C LYS A 95 -11.52 -7.63 -9.11
N GLY A 96 -10.77 -6.55 -8.93
CA GLY A 96 -10.88 -5.37 -9.77
C GLY A 96 -12.04 -4.45 -9.39
N GLY A 97 -12.42 -4.46 -8.11
CA GLY A 97 -13.54 -3.68 -7.57
C GLY A 97 -14.91 -4.29 -7.83
N ASP A 98 -14.98 -5.57 -8.22
CA ASP A 98 -16.25 -6.30 -8.37
C ASP A 98 -16.81 -6.70 -6.99
N GLY A 99 -18.08 -6.38 -6.72
CA GLY A 99 -18.71 -6.58 -5.41
C GLY A 99 -18.53 -5.42 -4.42
N LEU A 100 -17.79 -4.37 -4.77
CA LEU A 100 -17.74 -3.13 -3.99
C LEU A 100 -19.06 -2.35 -4.13
N SER A 101 -19.47 -1.68 -3.05
CA SER A 101 -20.53 -0.66 -3.12
C SER A 101 -20.10 0.51 -4.01
N GLU A 102 -21.04 1.35 -4.44
CA GLU A 102 -20.75 2.50 -5.31
C GLU A 102 -19.68 3.44 -4.72
N ALA A 103 -19.72 3.71 -3.40
CA ALA A 103 -18.73 4.55 -2.74
C ALA A 103 -17.35 3.93 -2.66
N GLN A 104 -17.29 2.63 -2.37
CA GLN A 104 -16.04 1.87 -2.36
C GLN A 104 -15.45 1.74 -3.77
N ARG A 105 -16.32 1.59 -4.77
CA ARG A 105 -15.91 1.50 -6.18
C ARG A 105 -15.31 2.81 -6.68
N ASP A 106 -15.90 3.95 -6.31
CA ASP A 106 -15.32 5.26 -6.62
C ASP A 106 -13.93 5.41 -5.98
N LEU A 107 -13.74 4.99 -4.73
CA LEU A 107 -12.42 4.99 -4.08
C LEU A 107 -11.41 4.11 -4.82
N TYR A 108 -11.82 2.89 -5.18
CA TYR A 108 -10.99 1.95 -5.93
C TYR A 108 -10.58 2.53 -7.29
N ASP A 109 -11.54 2.97 -8.11
CA ASP A 109 -11.28 3.49 -9.46
C ASP A 109 -10.44 4.77 -9.41
N PHE A 110 -10.70 5.65 -8.43
CA PHE A 110 -9.91 6.87 -8.25
C PHE A 110 -8.46 6.54 -7.88
N ALA A 111 -8.25 5.62 -6.94
CA ALA A 111 -6.92 5.17 -6.56
C ALA A 111 -6.16 4.56 -7.74
N VAL A 112 -6.81 3.71 -8.54
CA VAL A 112 -6.21 3.12 -9.75
C VAL A 112 -5.83 4.17 -10.78
N GLN A 113 -6.72 5.13 -11.08
CA GLN A 113 -6.45 6.19 -12.07
C GLN A 113 -5.29 7.09 -11.63
N VAL A 114 -5.26 7.49 -10.36
CA VAL A 114 -4.15 8.29 -9.81
C VAL A 114 -2.85 7.48 -9.78
N ALA A 115 -2.88 6.23 -9.31
CA ALA A 115 -1.70 5.37 -9.23
C ALA A 115 -1.11 5.09 -10.62
N SER A 116 -1.94 4.87 -11.63
CA SER A 116 -1.51 4.65 -13.01
C SER A 116 -1.14 5.94 -13.77
N SER A 117 -1.22 7.10 -13.12
CA SER A 117 -1.01 8.42 -13.74
C SER A 117 -1.92 8.65 -14.96
N GLN A 118 -3.10 8.05 -14.95
CA GLN A 118 -4.14 8.28 -15.94
C GLN A 118 -4.90 9.57 -15.62
N ALA A 119 -5.56 10.13 -16.64
CA ALA A 119 -6.49 11.22 -16.41
C ALA A 119 -7.65 10.72 -15.54
N ILE A 120 -8.00 11.49 -14.51
CA ILE A 120 -9.13 11.16 -13.65
C ILE A 120 -10.40 11.45 -14.44
N GLU A 121 -11.33 10.50 -14.46
CA GLU A 121 -12.63 10.70 -15.09
C GLU A 121 -13.36 11.88 -14.42
N PRO A 122 -13.84 12.90 -15.16
CA PRO A 122 -14.41 14.11 -14.55
C PRO A 122 -15.57 13.85 -13.59
N MET A 123 -16.46 12.91 -13.91
CA MET A 123 -17.58 12.58 -13.02
C MET A 123 -17.11 11.84 -11.77
N LEU A 124 -16.08 11.00 -11.87
CA LEU A 124 -15.48 10.35 -10.70
C LEU A 124 -14.81 11.38 -9.79
N GLU A 125 -14.09 12.36 -10.36
CA GLU A 125 -13.48 13.45 -9.59
C GLU A 125 -14.56 14.25 -8.83
N GLU A 126 -15.68 14.57 -9.49
CA GLU A 126 -16.81 15.27 -8.86
C GLU A 126 -17.44 14.46 -7.72
N ARG A 127 -17.70 13.15 -7.93
CA ARG A 127 -18.21 12.26 -6.88
C ARG A 127 -17.26 12.18 -5.69
N MET A 128 -15.95 12.04 -5.94
CA MET A 128 -14.95 12.01 -4.89
C MET A 128 -14.89 13.33 -4.11
N ARG A 129 -14.95 14.48 -4.79
CA ARG A 129 -14.96 15.81 -4.15
C ARG A 129 -16.23 16.11 -3.37
N SER A 130 -17.37 15.55 -3.77
CA SER A 130 -18.64 15.70 -3.04
C SER A 130 -18.72 14.83 -1.79
N ARG A 131 -18.05 13.66 -1.78
CA ARG A 131 -18.06 12.71 -0.67
C ARG A 131 -16.94 12.92 0.34
N MET A 132 -15.79 13.45 -0.10
CA MET A 132 -14.60 13.58 0.74
C MET A 132 -14.21 15.03 0.99
N SER A 133 -13.74 15.31 2.21
CA SER A 133 -13.13 16.60 2.51
C SER A 133 -11.84 16.81 1.71
N ARG A 134 -11.43 18.07 1.54
CA ARG A 134 -10.15 18.38 0.88
C ARG A 134 -8.96 17.76 1.62
N ALA A 135 -9.00 17.68 2.94
CA ALA A 135 -7.97 17.03 3.75
C ALA A 135 -7.90 15.52 3.46
N ALA A 136 -9.05 14.85 3.44
CA ALA A 136 -9.13 13.42 3.13
C ALA A 136 -8.60 13.11 1.72
N LEU A 137 -8.88 13.95 0.71
CA LEU A 137 -8.31 13.80 -0.63
C LEU A 137 -6.78 13.95 -0.66
N LEU A 138 -6.20 14.83 0.15
CA LEU A 138 -4.75 14.97 0.27
C LEU A 138 -4.12 13.74 0.95
N ASP A 139 -4.74 13.25 2.02
CA ASP A 139 -4.29 12.04 2.73
C ASP A 139 -4.44 10.78 1.86
N LEU A 140 -5.46 10.73 1.01
CA LEU A 140 -5.61 9.71 -0.03
C LEU A 140 -4.43 9.75 -1.01
N GLY A 141 -4.02 10.95 -1.44
CA GLY A 141 -2.80 11.14 -2.23
C GLY A 141 -1.53 10.66 -1.54
N LEU A 142 -1.38 10.90 -0.22
CA LEU A 142 -0.26 10.38 0.58
C LEU A 142 -0.28 8.85 0.67
N CYS A 143 -1.46 8.25 0.83
CA CYS A 143 -1.62 6.79 0.82
C CYS A 143 -1.14 6.19 -0.51
N ILE A 144 -1.59 6.74 -1.64
CA ILE A 144 -1.19 6.28 -2.98
C ILE A 144 0.31 6.45 -3.21
N ALA A 145 0.83 7.66 -2.95
CA ALA A 145 2.25 7.96 -3.16
C ALA A 145 3.15 7.06 -2.31
N SER A 146 2.78 6.84 -1.05
CA SER A 146 3.58 6.02 -0.13
C SER A 146 3.53 4.52 -0.47
N ALA A 147 2.39 4.02 -0.97
CA ALA A 147 2.25 2.64 -1.42
C ALA A 147 3.22 2.27 -2.55
N LYS A 148 3.57 3.24 -3.41
CA LYS A 148 4.51 3.04 -4.53
C LYS A 148 5.96 2.84 -4.12
N VAL A 149 6.37 3.30 -2.93
CA VAL A 149 7.79 3.39 -2.54
C VAL A 149 8.45 2.00 -2.46
N PHE A 150 7.81 1.04 -1.79
CA PHE A 150 8.39 -0.29 -1.59
C PHE A 150 8.52 -1.06 -2.93
N PRO A 151 7.46 -1.16 -3.77
CA PRO A 151 7.58 -1.78 -5.10
C PRO A 151 8.60 -1.08 -5.99
N THR A 152 8.70 0.26 -5.93
CA THR A 152 9.67 1.02 -6.73
C THR A 152 11.10 0.64 -6.38
N ILE A 153 11.45 0.58 -5.08
CA ILE A 153 12.79 0.18 -4.64
C ILE A 153 13.09 -1.25 -5.09
N LYS A 154 12.15 -2.19 -4.88
CA LYS A 154 12.32 -3.59 -5.31
C LYS A 154 12.56 -3.68 -6.81
N ARG A 155 11.75 -3.01 -7.62
CA ARG A 155 11.85 -3.02 -9.09
C ARG A 155 13.17 -2.43 -9.56
N ALA A 156 13.58 -1.28 -8.98
CA ALA A 156 14.85 -0.65 -9.31
C ALA A 156 16.07 -1.52 -8.96
N ALA A 157 15.98 -2.28 -7.87
CA ALA A 157 17.02 -3.20 -7.43
C ALA A 157 16.96 -4.60 -8.09
N GLY A 158 16.01 -4.85 -9.00
CA GLY A 158 15.89 -6.13 -9.71
C GLY A 158 15.17 -7.25 -8.95
N TYR A 159 14.47 -6.93 -7.85
CA TYR A 159 13.69 -7.86 -7.02
C TYR A 159 12.20 -7.95 -7.42
N ALA A 160 11.81 -7.35 -8.55
CA ALA A 160 10.46 -7.49 -9.09
C ALA A 160 10.27 -8.91 -9.65
N ASN A 161 9.81 -9.79 -8.78
CA ASN A 161 9.53 -11.19 -9.11
C ASN A 161 8.12 -11.32 -9.72
N SER A 162 7.89 -12.46 -10.38
CA SER A 162 6.63 -12.80 -11.05
C SER A 162 5.39 -12.61 -10.16
N CYS A 163 4.26 -12.29 -10.78
CA CYS A 163 2.96 -12.28 -10.11
C CYS A 163 2.67 -13.62 -9.41
N ARG A 164 1.97 -13.57 -8.27
CA ARG A 164 1.50 -14.76 -7.56
C ARG A 164 0.02 -14.68 -7.21
N LEU A 165 -0.58 -15.82 -6.94
CA LEU A 165 -1.93 -15.86 -6.39
C LEU A 165 -1.91 -15.25 -4.98
N ILE A 166 -2.82 -14.30 -4.75
CA ILE A 166 -2.96 -13.61 -3.47
C ILE A 166 -3.94 -14.39 -2.59
N GLU A 167 -3.52 -14.70 -1.38
CA GLU A 167 -4.33 -15.42 -0.40
C GLU A 167 -4.93 -14.44 0.61
N ILE A 168 -6.23 -14.55 0.87
CA ILE A 168 -6.86 -13.72 1.90
C ILE A 168 -6.82 -14.51 3.20
N GLN A 169 -5.69 -14.51 3.89
CA GLN A 169 -5.52 -15.13 5.21
C GLN A 169 -4.39 -14.45 5.99
N LEU A 170 -4.43 -14.55 7.32
CA LEU A 170 -3.38 -14.05 8.21
C LEU A 170 -2.16 -14.99 8.16
#